data_AF-A0A934S822-F1
#
_entry.id   AF-A0A934S822-F1
#
_cell.length_a   1.000
_cell.length_b   1.000
_cell.length_c   1.000
_cell.angle_alpha   90.00
_cell.angle_beta   90.00
_cell.angle_gamma   90.00
#
_symmetry.space_group_name_H-M   'P 1'
#
loop_
_entity.id
_entity.type
_entity.pdbx_description
1 polymer ?
#
loop_
_entity_poly.entity_id
_entity_poly.type
_entity_poly.pdbx_seq_one_letter_code
_entity_poly.pdbx_strand_id
1 'polypeptide(L)'
;MIPYSHVIDIPKVHPFDTEHRWTTFLGEFVLPIVQGRDLLYWFSYYGDFARFRVYTKDRSVTLDISHLIGELGLSYRIVNGEREEKNLTLEEDLGGGRFLGTERTDLKPLDRALKVLNLVHAGAELFLHSLVKDGDYWREEVNQDANQNPFGSASRSYIHLLHNLTQSPVGIVAFQSNSALHLESEYSFSYRNPQPQYQAFRVHV
;
A
#
# COMPACT_ATOMS: atom_id res chain seq x y z
N MET A 1 13.81 12.26 -17.33
CA MET A 1 12.66 12.39 -16.40
C MET A 1 12.92 11.44 -15.25
N ILE A 2 12.69 11.83 -14.00
CA ILE A 2 12.79 10.91 -12.86
C ILE A 2 11.53 10.02 -12.91
N PRO A 3 11.65 8.68 -12.88
CA PRO A 3 10.48 7.81 -12.85
C PRO A 3 9.65 8.09 -11.61
N TYR A 4 8.34 8.30 -11.77
CA TYR A 4 7.42 8.42 -10.65
C TYR A 4 7.10 7.05 -10.05
N SER A 5 7.05 6.00 -10.88
CA SER A 5 6.73 4.64 -10.47
C SER A 5 7.93 3.74 -10.69
N HIS A 6 8.18 2.83 -9.75
CA HIS A 6 9.16 1.75 -9.85
C HIS A 6 8.41 0.43 -9.70
N VAL A 7 8.37 -0.37 -10.76
CA VAL A 7 7.69 -1.67 -10.78
C VAL A 7 8.74 -2.76 -10.55
N ILE A 8 8.64 -3.45 -9.42
CA ILE A 8 9.71 -4.30 -8.89
C ILE A 8 9.14 -5.70 -8.65
N ASP A 9 9.69 -6.70 -9.33
CA ASP A 9 9.39 -8.10 -9.05
C ASP A 9 10.03 -8.49 -7.72
N ILE A 10 9.24 -9.19 -6.89
CA ILE A 10 9.67 -9.64 -5.58
C ILE A 10 9.81 -11.16 -5.64
N PRO A 11 11.01 -11.71 -5.46
CA PRO A 11 11.24 -13.13 -5.63
C PRO A 11 10.54 -13.93 -4.52
N LYS A 12 10.23 -15.20 -4.81
CA LYS A 12 9.59 -16.10 -3.84
C LYS A 12 10.61 -16.92 -3.05
N VAL A 13 11.68 -16.27 -2.59
CA VAL A 13 12.79 -16.88 -1.85
C VAL A 13 13.10 -16.03 -0.64
N HIS A 14 13.71 -16.63 0.39
CA HIS A 14 14.12 -15.92 1.60
C HIS A 14 14.96 -14.65 1.29
N PRO A 15 14.70 -13.51 1.95
CA PRO A 15 13.70 -13.28 3.01
C PRO A 15 12.30 -12.85 2.48
N PHE A 16 12.05 -12.98 1.18
CA PHE A 16 10.80 -12.61 0.50
C PHE A 16 9.87 -13.81 0.21
N ASP A 17 9.91 -14.84 1.03
CA ASP A 17 8.92 -15.93 0.97
C ASP A 17 7.48 -15.42 1.20
N THR A 18 6.51 -16.23 0.80
CA THR A 18 5.13 -15.78 0.54
C THR A 18 4.42 -15.20 1.77
N GLU A 19 4.74 -15.68 2.98
CA GLU A 19 4.01 -15.29 4.20
C GLU A 19 4.28 -13.84 4.60
N HIS A 20 5.56 -13.42 4.53
CA HIS A 20 5.99 -12.09 4.96
C HIS A 20 6.48 -11.21 3.81
N ARG A 21 6.39 -11.69 2.56
CA ARG A 21 6.93 -11.02 1.36
C ARG A 21 6.68 -9.52 1.35
N TRP A 22 5.43 -9.12 1.59
CA TRP A 22 5.04 -7.73 1.44
C TRP A 22 5.61 -6.84 2.53
N THR A 23 5.43 -7.21 3.79
CA THR A 23 5.97 -6.45 4.92
C THR A 23 7.50 -6.44 4.89
N THR A 24 8.15 -7.55 4.54
CA THR A 24 9.60 -7.63 4.38
C THR A 24 10.10 -6.76 3.21
N PHE A 25 9.42 -6.76 2.06
CA PHE A 25 9.74 -5.82 0.98
C PHE A 25 9.64 -4.37 1.46
N LEU A 26 8.58 -4.02 2.18
CA LEU A 26 8.42 -2.65 2.68
C LEU A 26 9.50 -2.27 3.71
N GLY A 27 9.86 -3.17 4.61
CA GLY A 27 10.87 -2.93 5.65
C GLY A 27 12.31 -2.94 5.15
N GLU A 28 12.67 -3.85 4.25
CA GLU A 28 14.04 -3.97 3.71
C GLU A 28 14.30 -3.04 2.52
N PHE A 29 13.28 -2.78 1.68
CA PHE A 29 13.45 -1.96 0.48
C PHE A 29 12.89 -0.55 0.64
N VAL A 30 11.61 -0.39 0.97
CA VAL A 30 10.96 0.94 0.96
C VAL A 30 11.43 1.82 2.12
N LEU A 31 11.43 1.29 3.34
CA LEU A 31 11.73 2.05 4.55
C LEU A 31 13.12 2.74 4.48
N PRO A 32 14.22 2.06 4.09
CA PRO A 32 15.53 2.72 3.96
C PRO A 32 15.59 3.85 2.93
N ILE A 33 14.73 3.82 1.91
CA ILE A 33 14.68 4.86 0.87
C ILE A 33 14.00 6.12 1.41
N VAL A 34 12.94 5.97 2.19
CA VAL A 34 12.09 7.08 2.61
C VAL A 34 12.47 7.64 3.99
N GLN A 35 13.11 6.83 4.83
CA GLN A 35 13.43 7.21 6.20
C GLN A 35 14.32 8.47 6.25
N GLY A 36 13.86 9.47 7.00
CA GLY A 36 14.57 10.74 7.17
C GLY A 36 14.55 11.65 5.95
N ARG A 37 13.70 11.38 4.95
CA ARG A 37 13.55 12.22 3.75
C ARG A 37 12.14 12.81 3.66
N ASP A 38 12.07 14.05 3.19
CA ASP A 38 10.80 14.70 2.86
C ASP A 38 10.37 14.30 1.44
N LEU A 39 9.68 13.16 1.34
CA LEU A 39 9.23 12.57 0.08
C LEU A 39 7.73 12.30 0.15
N LEU A 40 7.02 12.57 -0.96
CA LEU A 40 5.67 12.05 -1.15
C LEU A 40 5.75 10.71 -1.89
N TYR A 41 5.24 9.65 -1.27
CA TYR A 41 5.32 8.31 -1.83
C TYR A 41 4.13 7.46 -1.41
N TRP A 42 3.89 6.39 -2.17
CA TRP A 42 3.00 5.31 -1.77
C TRP A 42 3.37 4.03 -2.51
N PHE A 43 2.75 2.94 -2.10
CA PHE A 43 3.08 1.62 -2.63
C PHE A 43 1.85 0.72 -2.73
N SER A 44 1.95 -0.29 -3.59
CA SER A 44 0.89 -1.28 -3.79
C SER A 44 1.49 -2.63 -4.18
N TYR A 45 0.87 -3.70 -3.71
CA TYR A 45 1.30 -5.08 -3.93
C TYR A 45 0.33 -5.83 -4.85
N TYR A 46 0.89 -6.65 -5.75
CA TYR A 46 0.14 -7.42 -6.74
C TYR A 46 0.47 -8.93 -6.71
N GLY A 47 1.04 -9.43 -5.61
CA GLY A 47 1.28 -10.85 -5.37
C GLY A 47 2.70 -11.34 -5.72
N ASP A 48 3.21 -10.96 -6.89
CA ASP A 48 4.57 -11.27 -7.34
C ASP A 48 5.42 -10.02 -7.60
N PHE A 49 4.80 -8.84 -7.63
CA PHE A 49 5.49 -7.56 -7.77
C PHE A 49 4.87 -6.47 -6.91
N ALA A 50 5.64 -5.41 -6.72
CA ALA A 50 5.21 -4.18 -6.10
C ALA A 50 5.37 -3.01 -7.06
N ARG A 51 4.55 -1.98 -6.83
CA ARG A 51 4.77 -0.65 -7.39
C ARG A 51 5.12 0.28 -6.26
N PHE A 52 6.35 0.77 -6.23
CA PHE A 52 6.78 1.83 -5.33
C PHE A 52 6.77 3.15 -6.10
N ARG A 53 5.94 4.09 -5.66
CA ARG A 53 5.76 5.37 -6.35
C ARG A 53 6.29 6.49 -5.50
N VAL A 54 7.16 7.31 -6.07
CA VAL A 54 7.82 8.42 -5.36
C VAL A 54 7.73 9.67 -6.22
N TYR A 55 7.10 10.71 -5.69
CA TYR A 55 7.04 12.01 -6.30
C TYR A 55 8.17 12.89 -5.78
N THR A 56 9.28 12.95 -6.53
CA THR A 56 10.47 13.70 -6.12
C THR A 56 11.21 14.31 -7.31
N LYS A 57 11.97 15.37 -7.04
CA LYS A 57 12.96 15.96 -7.95
C LYS A 57 14.39 15.52 -7.62
N ASP A 58 14.58 14.84 -6.49
CA ASP A 58 15.88 14.38 -6.05
C ASP A 58 16.28 13.09 -6.79
N ARG A 59 17.36 13.20 -7.57
CA ARG A 59 17.90 12.05 -8.32
C ARG A 59 18.58 11.03 -7.43
N SER A 60 19.01 11.40 -6.22
CA SER A 60 19.65 10.47 -5.28
C SER A 60 18.71 9.30 -4.96
N VAL A 61 17.42 9.57 -4.82
CA VAL A 61 16.37 8.58 -4.57
C VAL A 61 16.37 7.47 -5.63
N THR A 62 16.50 7.83 -6.92
CA THR A 62 16.54 6.83 -8.00
C THR A 62 17.82 5.98 -7.96
N LEU A 63 18.93 6.57 -7.53
CA LEU A 63 20.20 5.84 -7.36
C LEU A 63 20.09 4.85 -6.20
N ASP A 64 19.53 5.27 -5.07
CA ASP A 64 19.35 4.43 -3.89
C ASP A 64 18.38 3.28 -4.16
N ILE A 65 17.28 3.55 -4.88
CA ILE A 65 16.37 2.53 -5.38
C ILE A 65 17.11 1.49 -6.21
N SER A 66 17.93 1.94 -7.16
CA SER A 66 18.66 1.04 -8.05
C SER A 66 19.72 0.23 -7.31
N HIS A 67 20.37 0.84 -6.31
CA HIS A 67 21.31 0.18 -5.42
C HIS A 67 20.62 -0.92 -4.61
N LEU A 68 19.53 -0.61 -3.90
CA LEU A 68 18.80 -1.58 -3.06
C LEU A 68 18.18 -2.69 -3.89
N ILE A 69 17.74 -2.43 -5.12
CA ILE A 69 17.31 -3.49 -6.04
C ILE A 69 18.43 -4.51 -6.25
N GLY A 70 19.65 -4.05 -6.53
CA GLY A 70 20.81 -4.94 -6.73
C GLY A 70 21.23 -5.66 -5.44
N GLU A 71 21.28 -4.94 -4.32
CA GLU A 71 21.67 -5.46 -3.01
C GLU A 71 20.73 -6.56 -2.51
N LEU A 72 19.42 -6.37 -2.69
CA LEU A 72 18.38 -7.29 -2.21
C LEU A 72 18.04 -8.39 -3.23
N GLY A 73 18.72 -8.43 -4.38
CA GLY A 73 18.43 -9.41 -5.44
C GLY A 73 17.03 -9.25 -6.06
N LEU A 74 16.48 -8.03 -6.05
CA LEU A 74 15.23 -7.69 -6.71
C LEU A 74 15.47 -7.37 -8.19
N SER A 75 14.39 -7.24 -8.96
CA SER A 75 14.50 -6.85 -10.36
C SER A 75 13.37 -5.93 -10.79
N TYR A 76 13.66 -5.00 -11.71
CA TYR A 76 12.60 -4.27 -12.38
C TYR A 76 11.76 -5.22 -13.23
N ARG A 77 10.43 -5.04 -13.18
CA ARG A 77 9.51 -5.83 -13.98
C ARG A 77 9.61 -5.49 -15.46
N ILE A 78 9.77 -6.51 -16.28
CA ILE A 78 9.88 -6.41 -17.74
C ILE A 78 8.63 -7.00 -18.40
N VAL A 79 7.92 -6.21 -19.19
CA VAL A 79 6.76 -6.63 -19.99
C VAL A 79 7.05 -6.30 -21.44
N ASN A 80 6.93 -7.28 -22.34
CA ASN A 80 7.21 -7.13 -23.77
C ASN A 80 8.63 -6.57 -24.07
N GLY A 81 9.62 -6.94 -23.27
CA GLY A 81 11.01 -6.49 -23.44
C GLY A 81 11.31 -5.09 -22.91
N GLU A 82 10.34 -4.42 -22.27
CA GLU A 82 10.52 -3.09 -21.68
C GLU A 82 10.16 -3.04 -20.19
N ARG A 83 10.77 -2.11 -19.46
CA ARG A 83 10.41 -1.85 -18.07
C ARG A 83 8.99 -1.27 -18.00
N GLU A 84 8.14 -1.89 -17.20
CA GLU A 84 6.71 -1.52 -17.07
C GLU A 84 6.51 -0.08 -16.58
N GLU A 85 7.47 0.47 -15.83
CA GLU A 85 7.38 1.81 -15.23
C GLU A 85 7.36 2.99 -16.22
N LYS A 86 7.73 2.77 -17.49
CA LYS A 86 8.18 3.86 -18.38
C LYS A 86 7.13 4.94 -18.69
N ASN A 87 5.84 4.70 -18.45
CA ASN A 87 4.77 5.58 -18.91
C ASN A 87 3.71 5.90 -17.83
N LEU A 88 4.04 5.81 -16.54
CA LEU A 88 3.09 6.17 -15.49
C LEU A 88 3.43 7.55 -14.91
N THR A 89 2.71 8.59 -15.33
CA THR A 89 2.76 9.90 -14.68
C THR A 89 1.88 9.94 -13.42
N LEU A 90 2.12 10.92 -12.55
CA LEU A 90 1.27 11.14 -11.37
C LEU A 90 -0.19 11.42 -11.78
N GLU A 91 -0.40 12.21 -12.83
CA GLU A 91 -1.72 12.55 -13.35
C GLU A 91 -2.45 11.36 -13.98
N GLU A 92 -1.75 10.49 -14.70
CA GLU A 92 -2.36 9.28 -15.26
C GLU A 92 -2.69 8.26 -14.17
N ASP A 93 -1.84 8.14 -13.14
CA ASP A 93 -2.03 7.19 -12.04
C ASP A 93 -3.12 7.65 -11.07
N LEU A 94 -3.09 8.90 -10.62
CA LEU A 94 -3.91 9.42 -9.52
C LEU A 94 -4.81 10.60 -9.92
N GLY A 95 -4.64 11.14 -11.12
CA GLY A 95 -5.44 12.24 -11.65
C GLY A 95 -6.61 11.79 -12.51
N GLY A 96 -6.90 10.50 -12.63
CA GLY A 96 -8.02 9.98 -13.43
C GLY A 96 -9.40 10.45 -12.95
N GLY A 97 -10.39 10.49 -13.87
CA GLY A 97 -11.77 10.87 -13.56
C GLY A 97 -12.48 9.94 -12.57
N ARG A 98 -11.92 8.75 -12.29
CA ARG A 98 -12.48 7.76 -11.35
C ARG A 98 -12.68 8.28 -9.92
N PHE A 99 -12.03 9.38 -9.54
CA PHE A 99 -12.21 10.01 -8.22
C PHE A 99 -13.27 11.13 -8.22
N LEU A 100 -13.94 11.37 -9.35
CA LEU A 100 -15.04 12.32 -9.46
C LEU A 100 -16.29 11.61 -10.01
N GLY A 101 -17.46 12.06 -9.57
CA GLY A 101 -18.72 11.74 -10.24
C GLY A 101 -18.85 12.52 -11.56
N THR A 102 -19.88 12.23 -12.34
CA THR A 102 -20.16 12.90 -13.62
C THR A 102 -20.44 14.40 -13.49
N GLU A 103 -20.78 14.87 -12.29
CA GLU A 103 -21.24 16.24 -12.02
C GLU A 103 -20.11 17.20 -11.61
N ARG A 104 -18.96 16.68 -11.19
CA ARG A 104 -17.81 17.49 -10.75
C ARG A 104 -16.70 17.32 -11.79
N THR A 105 -16.44 18.33 -12.60
CA THR A 105 -15.44 18.27 -13.69
C THR A 105 -14.39 19.38 -13.61
N ASP A 106 -14.47 20.26 -12.62
CA ASP A 106 -13.69 21.49 -12.49
C ASP A 106 -12.30 21.31 -11.87
N LEU A 107 -12.07 20.20 -11.17
CA LEU A 107 -10.74 19.87 -10.62
C LEU A 107 -9.79 19.38 -11.73
N LYS A 108 -8.69 20.12 -11.92
CA LYS A 108 -7.61 19.74 -12.84
C LYS A 108 -7.01 18.39 -12.43
N PRO A 109 -6.59 17.54 -13.39
CA PRO A 109 -6.02 16.22 -13.10
C PRO A 109 -4.86 16.24 -12.10
N LEU A 110 -3.95 17.21 -12.20
CA LEU A 110 -2.82 17.32 -11.28
C LEU A 110 -3.26 17.68 -9.84
N ASP A 111 -4.19 18.63 -9.67
CA ASP A 111 -4.70 19.01 -8.35
C ASP A 111 -5.39 17.82 -7.67
N ARG A 112 -6.13 17.02 -8.44
CA ARG A 112 -6.73 15.78 -7.99
C ARG A 112 -5.66 14.75 -7.61
N ALA A 113 -4.67 14.55 -8.48
CA ALA A 113 -3.59 13.59 -8.24
C ALA A 113 -2.79 13.92 -6.97
N LEU A 114 -2.48 15.20 -6.72
CA LEU A 114 -1.78 15.64 -5.52
C LEU A 114 -2.62 15.40 -4.26
N LYS A 115 -3.94 15.65 -4.30
CA LYS A 115 -4.82 15.35 -3.15
C LYS A 115 -4.87 13.85 -2.84
N VAL A 116 -5.01 13.02 -3.87
CA VAL A 116 -5.01 11.56 -3.71
C VAL A 116 -3.65 11.09 -3.21
N LEU A 117 -2.55 11.61 -3.76
CA LEU A 117 -1.19 11.29 -3.33
C LEU A 117 -0.98 11.58 -1.85
N ASN A 118 -1.37 12.75 -1.36
CA ASN A 118 -1.27 13.09 0.06
C ASN A 118 -2.06 12.10 0.95
N LEU A 119 -3.26 11.69 0.52
CA LEU A 119 -4.06 10.72 1.24
C LEU A 119 -3.38 9.35 1.33
N VAL A 120 -2.94 8.79 0.19
CA VAL A 120 -2.29 7.46 0.16
C VAL A 120 -0.91 7.48 0.79
N HIS A 121 -0.21 8.62 0.73
CA HIS A 121 1.08 8.82 1.39
C HIS A 121 0.94 8.78 2.92
N ALA A 122 -0.01 9.53 3.49
CA ALA A 122 -0.25 9.48 4.93
C ALA A 122 -0.59 8.05 5.41
N GLY A 123 -1.37 7.30 4.63
CA GLY A 123 -1.63 5.89 4.89
C GLY A 123 -0.37 5.02 4.79
N ALA A 124 0.48 5.25 3.79
CA ALA A 124 1.75 4.55 3.61
C ALA A 124 2.74 4.83 4.75
N GLU A 125 2.84 6.07 5.23
CA GLU A 125 3.65 6.45 6.38
C GLU A 125 3.20 5.74 7.65
N LEU A 126 1.89 5.78 7.96
CA LEU A 126 1.33 5.08 9.11
C LEU A 126 1.63 3.58 9.06
N PHE A 127 1.51 2.97 7.87
CA PHE A 127 1.83 1.57 7.68
C PHE A 127 3.32 1.28 7.93
N LEU A 128 4.23 2.04 7.31
CA LEU A 128 5.67 1.84 7.51
C LEU A 128 6.10 2.05 8.95
N HIS A 129 5.55 3.05 9.66
CA HIS A 129 5.83 3.29 11.07
C HIS A 129 5.36 2.17 11.98
N SER A 130 4.38 1.38 11.55
CA SER A 130 3.93 0.20 12.28
C SER A 130 4.77 -1.05 12.00
N LEU A 131 5.72 -1.00 11.06
CA LEU A 131 6.53 -2.17 10.76
C LEU A 131 7.61 -2.38 11.82
N VAL A 132 7.74 -3.63 12.25
CA VAL A 132 8.78 -4.07 13.17
C VAL A 132 9.55 -5.24 12.57
N LYS A 133 10.87 -5.21 12.70
CA LYS A 133 11.75 -6.30 12.28
C LYS A 133 11.68 -7.44 13.28
N ASP A 134 11.48 -8.65 12.79
CA ASP A 134 11.31 -9.88 13.59
C ASP A 134 12.15 -11.00 12.96
N GLY A 135 13.38 -11.14 13.44
CA GLY A 135 14.40 -11.96 12.79
C GLY A 135 14.75 -11.43 11.40
N ASP A 136 14.61 -12.28 10.39
CA ASP A 136 14.89 -11.96 8.98
C ASP A 136 13.68 -11.36 8.25
N TYR A 137 12.53 -11.26 8.92
CA TYR A 137 11.29 -10.76 8.33
C TYR A 137 10.85 -9.44 8.97
N TRP A 138 9.85 -8.83 8.35
CA TRP A 138 9.11 -7.73 8.95
C TRP A 138 7.66 -8.10 9.11
N ARG A 139 7.02 -7.52 10.12
CA ARG A 139 5.59 -7.64 10.36
C ARG A 139 5.00 -6.32 10.80
N GLU A 140 3.69 -6.19 10.65
CA GLU A 140 2.95 -5.09 11.27
C GLU A 140 2.91 -5.31 12.80
N GLU A 141 3.14 -4.26 13.56
CA GLU A 141 2.85 -4.23 14.99
C GLU A 141 1.33 -4.33 15.20
N VAL A 142 0.94 -5.16 16.16
CA VAL A 142 -0.46 -5.37 16.53
C VAL A 142 -0.68 -4.79 17.91
N ASN A 143 -1.73 -3.99 18.05
CA ASN A 143 -2.15 -3.46 19.33
C ASN A 143 -2.87 -4.54 20.16
N GLN A 144 -2.39 -4.76 21.37
CA GLN A 144 -2.97 -5.70 22.33
C GLN A 144 -3.71 -4.99 23.48
N ASP A 145 -3.81 -3.66 23.45
CA ASP A 145 -4.55 -2.88 24.44
C ASP A 145 -6.06 -3.15 24.27
N ALA A 146 -6.63 -3.80 25.29
CA ALA A 146 -8.05 -4.10 25.38
C ALA A 146 -8.96 -2.85 25.29
N ASN A 147 -8.45 -1.69 25.67
CA ASN A 147 -9.19 -0.43 25.70
C ASN A 147 -8.94 0.45 24.48
N GLN A 148 -7.93 0.15 23.67
CA GLN A 148 -7.53 0.95 22.51
C GLN A 148 -7.31 0.06 21.28
N ASN A 149 -8.37 -0.21 20.52
CA ASN A 149 -8.32 -1.04 19.31
C ASN A 149 -7.69 -2.43 19.56
N PRO A 150 -8.33 -3.28 20.38
CA PRO A 150 -7.82 -4.62 20.67
C PRO A 150 -7.66 -5.45 19.40
N PHE A 151 -6.50 -6.07 19.23
CA PHE A 151 -6.10 -6.78 18.01
C PHE A 151 -6.06 -5.88 16.77
N GLY A 152 -5.95 -4.57 16.97
CA GLY A 152 -5.83 -3.57 15.93
C GLY A 152 -4.46 -3.52 15.30
N SER A 153 -4.36 -2.85 14.17
CA SER A 153 -3.09 -2.48 13.54
C SER A 153 -3.25 -1.13 12.85
N ALA A 154 -2.15 -0.50 12.42
CA ALA A 154 -2.20 0.81 11.78
C ALA A 154 -3.08 0.77 10.51
N SER A 155 -2.94 -0.28 9.70
CA SER A 155 -3.78 -0.51 8.52
C SER A 155 -5.27 -0.64 8.88
N ARG A 156 -5.60 -1.42 9.91
CA ARG A 156 -7.00 -1.60 10.37
C ARG A 156 -7.59 -0.28 10.87
N SER A 157 -6.85 0.46 11.68
CA SER A 157 -7.26 1.79 12.17
C SER A 157 -7.48 2.77 11.03
N TYR A 158 -6.55 2.83 10.07
CA TYR A 158 -6.66 3.73 8.92
C TYR A 158 -7.90 3.42 8.07
N ILE A 159 -8.13 2.15 7.73
CA ILE A 159 -9.32 1.72 6.98
C ILE A 159 -10.60 2.06 7.75
N HIS A 160 -10.62 1.84 9.07
CA HIS A 160 -11.77 2.18 9.91
C HIS A 160 -12.07 3.69 9.88
N LEU A 161 -11.04 4.55 9.94
CA LEU A 161 -11.22 6.01 9.86
C LEU A 161 -11.72 6.45 8.48
N LEU A 162 -11.22 5.86 7.39
CA LEU A 162 -11.73 6.14 6.05
C LEU A 162 -13.21 5.76 5.92
N HIS A 163 -13.61 4.63 6.49
CA HIS A 163 -15.01 4.23 6.55
C HIS A 163 -15.83 5.26 7.33
N ASN A 164 -15.39 5.67 8.53
CA ASN A 164 -16.12 6.66 9.33
C ASN A 164 -16.23 8.02 8.62
N LEU A 165 -15.18 8.45 7.93
CA LEU A 165 -15.15 9.72 7.20
C LEU A 165 -16.15 9.73 6.03
N THR A 166 -16.23 8.62 5.30
CA THR A 166 -16.98 8.56 4.03
C THR A 166 -18.35 7.93 4.18
N GLN A 167 -18.60 7.21 5.28
CA GLN A 167 -19.73 6.30 5.47
C GLN A 167 -19.91 5.30 4.32
N SER A 168 -18.87 5.11 3.50
CA SER A 168 -18.91 4.26 2.33
C SER A 168 -18.56 2.83 2.73
N PRO A 169 -19.26 1.82 2.19
CA PRO A 169 -18.89 0.43 2.43
C PRO A 169 -17.46 0.18 1.92
N VAL A 170 -16.65 -0.50 2.73
CA VAL A 170 -15.30 -0.92 2.33
C VAL A 170 -15.40 -2.37 1.88
N GLY A 171 -15.33 -2.59 0.56
CA GLY A 171 -15.19 -3.93 -0.01
C GLY A 171 -13.73 -4.39 0.08
N ILE A 172 -13.49 -5.56 0.69
CA ILE A 172 -12.20 -6.24 0.64
C ILE A 172 -12.34 -7.39 -0.35
N VAL A 173 -11.69 -7.28 -1.51
CA VAL A 173 -11.64 -8.35 -2.52
C VAL A 173 -10.31 -9.08 -2.36
N ALA A 174 -10.37 -10.31 -1.86
CA ALA A 174 -9.21 -11.20 -1.80
C ALA A 174 -9.14 -12.07 -3.07
N PHE A 175 -8.03 -12.00 -3.79
CA PHE A 175 -7.79 -12.87 -4.95
C PHE A 175 -6.92 -14.05 -4.53
N GLN A 176 -7.47 -15.26 -4.51
CA GLN A 176 -6.66 -16.48 -4.44
C GLN A 176 -6.07 -16.78 -5.82
N SER A 177 -4.76 -17.03 -5.88
CA SER A 177 -4.15 -17.58 -7.09
C SER A 177 -4.63 -19.03 -7.26
N ASN A 178 -5.50 -19.22 -8.25
CA ASN A 178 -6.17 -20.45 -8.69
C ASN A 178 -7.53 -20.71 -8.03
N SER A 179 -8.56 -20.60 -8.88
CA SER A 179 -10.02 -20.70 -8.64
C SER A 179 -10.64 -19.41 -8.12
N ALA A 180 -11.35 -18.73 -9.02
CA ALA A 180 -12.18 -17.57 -8.70
C ALA A 180 -13.29 -17.97 -7.70
N LEU A 181 -13.03 -17.75 -6.42
CA LEU A 181 -14.08 -17.55 -5.43
C LEU A 181 -14.28 -16.04 -5.32
N HIS A 182 -15.35 -15.54 -5.93
CA HIS A 182 -15.91 -14.25 -5.56
C HIS A 182 -16.42 -14.36 -4.12
N LEU A 183 -15.55 -14.10 -3.14
CA LEU A 183 -15.99 -13.75 -1.80
C LEU A 183 -16.35 -12.26 -1.84
N GLU A 184 -17.58 -11.96 -2.28
CA GLU A 184 -18.27 -10.74 -1.84
C GLU A 184 -18.58 -10.91 -0.35
N SER A 185 -17.58 -10.76 0.51
CA SER A 185 -17.86 -10.46 1.90
C SER A 185 -18.09 -8.96 2.01
N GLU A 186 -19.36 -8.55 1.95
CA GLU A 186 -19.78 -7.27 2.49
C GLU A 186 -19.47 -7.27 4.00
N TYR A 187 -18.26 -6.86 4.38
CA TYR A 187 -18.00 -6.47 5.76
C TYR A 187 -18.64 -5.10 5.99
N SER A 188 -19.94 -5.11 6.23
CA SER A 188 -20.62 -3.96 6.80
C SER A 188 -20.27 -3.89 8.29
N PHE A 189 -19.42 -2.93 8.67
CA PHE A 189 -19.33 -2.52 10.08
C PHE A 189 -20.60 -1.72 10.41
N SER A 190 -21.70 -2.41 10.69
CA SER A 190 -22.91 -1.76 11.18
C SER A 190 -22.74 -1.38 12.65
N TYR A 191 -22.32 -0.14 12.92
CA TYR A 191 -22.40 0.45 14.27
C TYR A 191 -23.86 0.81 14.58
N ARG A 192 -24.71 -0.19 14.83
CA ARG A 192 -25.94 0.01 15.61
C ARG A 192 -25.64 -0.37 17.06
N ASN A 193 -25.22 0.60 17.86
CA ASN A 193 -25.18 0.42 19.31
C ASN A 193 -26.63 0.40 19.83
N PRO A 194 -26.99 -0.57 20.70
CA PRO A 194 -26.54 -0.48 22.08
C PRO A 194 -26.01 -1.81 22.67
N GLN A 195 -24.72 -1.79 23.05
CA GLN A 195 -24.02 -2.61 24.06
C GLN A 195 -23.86 -4.13 23.79
N PRO A 196 -22.76 -4.77 24.24
CA PRO A 196 -21.75 -5.27 23.31
C PRO A 196 -21.58 -6.80 23.35
N GLN A 197 -21.40 -7.40 22.18
CA GLN A 197 -20.63 -8.63 22.05
C GLN A 197 -19.69 -8.46 20.86
N TYR A 198 -18.45 -8.09 21.15
CA TYR A 198 -17.40 -8.08 20.15
C TYR A 198 -17.10 -9.53 19.75
N GLN A 199 -17.55 -9.95 18.57
CA GLN A 199 -16.94 -11.10 17.90
C GLN A 199 -15.88 -10.57 16.95
N ALA A 200 -14.63 -10.62 17.41
CA ALA A 200 -13.47 -10.45 16.55
C ALA A 200 -13.40 -11.68 15.64
N PHE A 201 -13.75 -11.53 14.36
CA PHE A 201 -13.52 -12.57 13.37
C PHE A 201 -12.12 -12.41 12.82
N ARG A 202 -11.28 -13.41 13.09
CA ARG A 202 -9.98 -13.58 12.46
C ARG A 202 -10.23 -14.15 11.06
N VAL A 203 -9.97 -13.35 10.02
CA VAL A 203 -9.81 -13.90 8.68
C VAL A 203 -8.47 -14.63 8.68
N HIS A 204 -8.53 -15.96 8.72
CA HIS A 204 -7.37 -16.79 8.40
C HIS A 204 -7.20 -16.76 6.87
N VAL A 205 -6.03 -16.28 6.44
CA VAL A 205 -5.53 -16.45 5.07
C VAL A 205 -4.85 -17.80 4.99
#